data_AF-A0A0S8ECT0-F1
#
_entry.id   AF-A0A0S8ECT0-F1
#
_cell.length_a   1.000
_cell.length_b   1.000
_cell.length_c   1.000
_cell.angle_alpha   90.00
_cell.angle_beta   90.00
_cell.angle_gamma   90.00
#
_symmetry.space_group_name_H-M   'P 1'
#
loop_
_entity.id
_entity.type
_entity.pdbx_description
1 polymer ?
#
loop_
_entity_poly.entity_id
_entity_poly.type
_entity_poly.pdbx_seq_one_letter_code
_entity_poly.pdbx_strand_id
1 'polypeptide(L)'
;MANVRIDSQGVPKGPVYEGTTPLLHRSGLTAADPSDPTSADEGVDCTGYRNVRFDVDTSGSTELTALKVQLLVWDATAGKYFRGAERSFGEGELAANPIPSLEAEARGATVFLKIVSATATSLSVSVYASLS
;
A
#
# COMPACT_ATOMS: atom_id res chain seq x y z
N MET A 1 24.33 15.46 0.35
CA MET A 1 23.42 16.61 0.22
C MET A 1 22.10 16.07 -0.32
N ALA A 2 20.97 16.29 0.34
CA ALA A 2 19.67 15.87 -0.19
C ALA A 2 19.28 16.74 -1.40
N ASN A 3 18.66 16.15 -2.41
CA ASN A 3 18.09 16.92 -3.52
C ASN A 3 16.93 17.77 -3.00
N VAL A 4 16.89 19.06 -3.33
CA VAL A 4 15.88 20.01 -2.85
C VAL A 4 15.25 20.72 -4.05
N ARG A 5 13.92 20.83 -4.08
CA ARG A 5 13.21 21.68 -5.06
C ARG A 5 13.47 23.14 -4.73
N ILE A 6 13.81 23.93 -5.74
CA ILE A 6 13.95 25.38 -5.65
C ILE A 6 12.67 26.01 -6.20
N ASP A 7 12.05 26.94 -5.44
CA ASP A 7 10.89 27.66 -5.97
C ASP A 7 11.29 28.76 -6.96
N SER A 8 10.28 29.40 -7.56
CA SER A 8 10.48 30.51 -8.51
C SER A 8 11.21 31.72 -7.94
N GLN A 9 11.39 31.80 -6.61
CA GLN A 9 12.09 32.86 -5.90
C GLN A 9 13.50 32.42 -5.45
N GLY A 10 13.94 31.22 -5.83
CA GLY A 10 15.26 30.69 -5.47
C GLY A 10 15.32 30.08 -4.06
N VAL A 11 14.18 29.89 -3.38
CA VAL A 11 14.16 29.38 -2.00
C VAL A 11 14.16 27.84 -2.02
N PRO A 12 15.12 27.18 -1.33
CA PRO A 12 15.09 25.74 -1.11
C PRO A 12 13.84 25.33 -0.34
N LYS A 13 13.05 24.41 -0.90
CA LYS A 13 11.91 23.78 -0.23
C LYS A 13 12.37 22.56 0.58
N GLY A 14 11.42 21.76 1.04
CA GLY A 14 11.74 20.47 1.65
C GLY A 14 12.49 19.53 0.69
N PRO A 15 13.05 18.43 1.21
CA PRO A 15 13.67 17.39 0.39
C PRO A 15 12.71 16.92 -0.71
N VAL A 16 13.26 16.63 -1.89
CA VAL A 16 12.54 15.90 -2.93
C VAL A 16 12.62 14.44 -2.58
N TYR A 17 11.47 13.83 -2.30
CA TYR A 17 11.34 12.39 -2.29
C TYR A 17 11.12 11.95 -3.74
N GLU A 18 12.12 11.31 -4.35
CA GLU A 18 11.98 10.73 -5.68
C GLU A 18 11.17 9.45 -5.58
N GLY A 19 9.89 9.53 -5.97
CA GLY A 19 9.01 8.37 -6.01
C GLY A 19 9.53 7.33 -7.00
N THR A 20 9.59 6.06 -6.60
CA THR A 20 9.87 4.98 -7.54
C THR A 20 8.71 4.81 -8.51
N THR A 21 8.98 4.25 -9.68
CA THR A 21 7.91 3.75 -10.55
C THR A 21 7.05 2.75 -9.76
N PRO A 22 5.71 2.84 -9.82
CA PRO A 22 4.85 1.85 -9.18
C PRO A 22 5.16 0.45 -9.69
N LEU A 23 5.36 -0.48 -8.76
CA LEU A 23 5.61 -1.90 -9.04
C LEU A 23 4.40 -2.71 -8.59
N LEU A 24 4.12 -3.80 -9.31
CA LEU A 24 3.06 -4.71 -8.91
C LEU A 24 3.47 -5.44 -7.63
N HIS A 25 2.77 -5.17 -6.53
CA HIS A 25 2.96 -5.87 -5.27
C HIS A 25 2.15 -7.17 -5.26
N ARG A 26 0.88 -7.11 -5.66
CA ARG A 26 -0.05 -8.26 -5.68
C ARG A 26 -1.04 -8.12 -6.83
N SER A 27 -1.45 -9.23 -7.44
CA SER A 27 -2.49 -9.24 -8.48
C SER A 27 -3.42 -10.43 -8.34
N GLY A 28 -4.56 -10.37 -9.02
CA GLY A 28 -5.50 -11.49 -9.11
C GLY A 28 -6.10 -11.88 -7.76
N LEU A 29 -6.25 -10.93 -6.84
CA LEU A 29 -6.80 -11.19 -5.51
C LEU A 29 -8.31 -11.34 -5.62
N THR A 30 -8.82 -12.56 -5.38
CA THR A 30 -10.24 -12.92 -5.51
C THR A 30 -10.94 -13.19 -4.17
N ALA A 31 -10.21 -13.08 -3.06
CA ALA A 31 -10.76 -13.24 -1.71
C ALA A 31 -9.94 -12.42 -0.70
N ALA A 32 -10.45 -12.31 0.54
CA ALA A 32 -9.67 -11.81 1.66
C ALA A 32 -8.55 -12.79 2.04
N ASP A 33 -7.48 -12.26 2.61
CA ASP A 33 -6.31 -13.04 3.02
C ASP A 33 -6.63 -13.90 4.25
N PRO A 34 -6.51 -15.23 4.16
CA PRO A 34 -6.89 -16.14 5.26
C PRO A 34 -5.93 -16.07 6.46
N SER A 35 -4.69 -15.62 6.23
CA SER A 35 -3.65 -15.50 7.24
C SER A 35 -2.74 -14.31 6.96
N ASP A 36 -1.89 -13.97 7.92
CA ASP A 36 -0.81 -13.02 7.69
C ASP A 36 0.32 -13.74 6.91
N PRO A 37 1.09 -13.04 6.06
CA PRO A 37 2.24 -13.60 5.36
C PRO A 37 3.29 -14.14 6.34
N THR A 38 4.09 -15.09 5.87
CA THR A 38 5.03 -15.87 6.70
C THR A 38 6.49 -15.56 6.43
N SER A 39 6.80 -14.96 5.28
CA SER A 39 8.16 -14.53 4.89
C SER A 39 8.22 -13.03 4.58
N ALA A 40 9.39 -12.43 4.84
CA ALA A 40 9.71 -11.08 4.38
C ALA A 40 9.61 -10.94 2.85
N ASP A 41 9.90 -12.00 2.10
CA ASP A 41 9.88 -11.98 0.63
C ASP A 41 8.48 -11.73 0.04
N GLU A 42 7.43 -11.89 0.83
CA GLU A 42 6.05 -11.60 0.42
C GLU A 42 5.73 -10.10 0.46
N GLY A 43 6.55 -9.31 1.17
CA GLY A 43 6.36 -7.88 1.36
C GLY A 43 7.11 -7.00 0.36
N VAL A 44 6.87 -5.70 0.44
CA VAL A 44 7.61 -4.65 -0.25
C VAL A 44 8.79 -4.25 0.62
N ASP A 45 10.01 -4.44 0.13
CA ASP A 45 11.23 -3.95 0.77
C ASP A 45 11.30 -2.42 0.63
N CYS A 46 11.20 -1.72 1.74
CA CYS A 46 11.29 -0.26 1.78
C CYS A 46 12.69 0.24 2.19
N THR A 47 13.72 -0.61 2.21
CA THR A 47 15.08 -0.21 2.57
C THR A 47 15.54 1.03 1.81
N GLY A 48 15.96 2.06 2.54
CA GLY A 48 16.36 3.35 1.96
C GLY A 48 15.23 4.34 1.69
N TYR A 49 13.97 3.93 1.88
CA TYR A 49 12.78 4.76 1.69
C TYR A 49 12.04 4.99 3.00
N ARG A 50 11.43 6.17 3.12
CA ARG A 50 10.70 6.56 4.32
C ARG A 50 9.25 6.11 4.24
N ASN A 51 8.64 6.25 3.07
CA ASN A 51 7.23 5.99 2.84
C ASN A 51 7.04 4.97 1.73
N VAL A 52 5.90 4.30 1.81
CA VAL A 52 5.35 3.42 0.78
C VAL A 52 3.92 3.86 0.52
N ARG A 53 3.59 4.04 -0.75
CA ARG A 53 2.23 4.27 -1.22
C ARG A 53 1.74 3.00 -1.89
N PHE A 54 0.57 2.52 -1.48
CA PHE A 54 -0.17 1.45 -2.13
C PHE A 54 -1.35 2.02 -2.90
N ASP A 55 -1.47 1.66 -4.17
CA ASP A 55 -2.64 1.93 -5.00
C ASP A 55 -3.39 0.61 -5.19
N VAL A 56 -4.63 0.54 -4.67
CA VAL A 56 -5.44 -0.68 -4.66
C VAL A 56 -6.43 -0.61 -5.81
N ASP A 57 -6.09 -1.21 -6.95
CA ASP A 57 -6.96 -1.25 -8.13
C ASP A 57 -8.09 -2.27 -7.93
N THR A 58 -9.31 -1.76 -7.78
CA THR A 58 -10.54 -2.55 -7.62
C THR A 58 -11.38 -2.57 -8.89
N SER A 59 -10.90 -2.02 -10.01
CA SER A 59 -11.69 -1.83 -11.25
C SER A 59 -12.18 -3.13 -11.88
N GLY A 60 -11.53 -4.27 -11.57
CA GLY A 60 -11.97 -5.59 -12.01
C GLY A 60 -13.06 -6.24 -11.14
N SER A 61 -13.44 -5.64 -10.01
CA SER A 61 -14.45 -6.21 -9.10
C SER A 61 -15.88 -5.84 -9.52
N THR A 62 -16.85 -6.70 -9.22
CA THR A 62 -18.28 -6.45 -9.47
C THR A 62 -19.09 -6.43 -8.18
N GLU A 63 -20.00 -5.46 -8.06
CA GLU A 63 -20.83 -5.24 -6.86
C GLU A 63 -19.99 -5.14 -5.56
N LEU A 64 -18.81 -4.53 -5.63
CA LEU A 64 -17.94 -4.32 -4.47
C LEU A 64 -18.50 -3.20 -3.58
N THR A 65 -19.03 -3.58 -2.41
CA THR A 65 -19.72 -2.66 -1.48
C THR A 65 -18.90 -2.36 -0.23
N ALA A 66 -17.90 -3.19 0.09
CA ALA A 66 -17.00 -2.95 1.20
C ALA A 66 -15.63 -3.58 0.93
N LEU A 67 -14.56 -2.87 1.29
CA LEU A 67 -13.19 -3.35 1.28
C LEU A 67 -12.48 -2.90 2.55
N LYS A 68 -11.79 -3.82 3.23
CA LYS A 68 -10.95 -3.51 4.38
C LYS A 68 -9.54 -4.03 4.15
N VAL A 69 -8.56 -3.17 4.37
CA VAL A 69 -7.14 -3.50 4.24
C VAL A 69 -6.37 -3.18 5.51
N GLN A 70 -5.24 -3.86 5.72
CA GLN A 70 -4.37 -3.67 6.87
C GLN A 70 -2.91 -3.62 6.42
N LEU A 71 -2.19 -2.61 6.91
CA LEU A 71 -0.75 -2.56 6.80
C LEU A 71 -0.15 -3.55 7.79
N LEU A 72 0.75 -4.39 7.32
CA LEU A 72 1.58 -5.27 8.14
C LEU A 72 3.04 -4.84 8.01
N VAL A 73 3.77 -4.88 9.12
CA VAL A 73 5.19 -4.49 9.18
C VAL A 73 6.00 -5.69 9.64
N TRP A 74 7.04 -6.05 8.88
CA TRP A 74 7.93 -7.15 9.23
C TRP A 74 8.82 -6.79 10.41
N ASP A 75 8.84 -7.65 11.42
CA ASP A 75 9.84 -7.61 12.49
C ASP A 75 10.85 -8.74 12.26
N ALA A 76 12.05 -8.38 11.82
CA ALA A 76 13.12 -9.35 11.54
C ALA A 76 13.63 -10.07 12.80
N THR A 77 13.48 -9.47 13.98
CA THR A 77 13.90 -10.10 15.25
C THR A 77 12.89 -11.17 15.68
N ALA A 78 11.60 -10.89 15.51
CA ALA A 78 10.52 -11.81 15.82
C ALA A 78 10.21 -12.81 14.69
N GLY A 79 10.75 -12.58 13.49
CA GLY A 79 10.54 -13.42 12.31
C GLY A 79 9.08 -13.48 11.86
N LYS A 80 8.32 -12.38 12.02
CA LYS A 80 6.89 -12.33 11.67
C LYS A 80 6.42 -10.91 11.39
N TYR A 81 5.27 -10.81 10.74
CA TYR A 81 4.56 -9.53 10.55
C TYR A 81 3.77 -9.12 11.80
N PHE A 82 3.84 -7.83 12.11
CA PHE A 82 3.05 -7.18 13.15
C PHE A 82 1.93 -6.36 12.52
N ARG A 83 0.76 -6.38 13.14
CA ARG A 83 -0.44 -5.70 12.64
C ARG A 83 -0.35 -4.20 12.88
N GLY A 84 -0.40 -3.43 11.79
CA GLY A 84 -0.46 -1.98 11.81
C GLY A 84 -1.87 -1.45 11.57
N ALA A 85 -1.94 -0.25 11.01
CA ALA A 85 -3.18 0.47 10.76
C ALA A 85 -4.10 -0.26 9.78
N GLU A 86 -5.40 -0.16 10.01
CA GLU A 86 -6.45 -0.67 9.13
C GLU A 86 -7.19 0.48 8.48
N ARG A 87 -7.59 0.29 7.22
CA ARG A 87 -8.50 1.20 6.51
C ARG A 87 -9.66 0.43 5.91
N SER A 88 -10.87 0.96 6.10
CA SER A 88 -12.07 0.49 5.43
C SER A 88 -12.49 1.49 4.37
N PHE A 89 -13.03 0.97 3.27
CA PHE A 89 -13.63 1.70 2.18
C PHE A 89 -15.07 1.22 2.00
N GLY A 90 -16.01 2.16 2.02
CA GLY A 90 -17.42 1.88 1.74
C GLY A 90 -17.76 1.98 0.26
N GLU A 91 -18.94 1.47 -0.11
CA GLU A 91 -19.47 1.48 -1.48
C GLU A 91 -19.34 2.84 -2.18
N GLY A 92 -19.76 3.93 -1.53
CA GLY A 92 -19.68 5.27 -2.11
C GLY A 92 -18.24 5.75 -2.35
N GLU A 93 -17.29 5.39 -1.49
CA GLU A 93 -15.87 5.72 -1.69
C GLU A 93 -15.26 4.93 -2.84
N LEU A 94 -15.58 3.63 -2.93
CA LEU A 94 -15.09 2.72 -3.97
C LEU A 94 -15.70 3.04 -5.35
N ALA A 95 -16.95 3.49 -5.38
CA ALA A 95 -17.59 3.96 -6.61
C ALA A 95 -17.00 5.31 -7.09
N ALA A 96 -16.67 6.21 -6.16
CA ALA A 96 -16.08 7.51 -6.50
C ALA A 96 -14.60 7.41 -6.90
N ASN A 97 -13.87 6.45 -6.33
CA ASN A 97 -12.48 6.17 -6.64
C ASN A 97 -12.24 4.65 -6.69
N PRO A 98 -12.19 4.04 -7.89
CA PRO A 98 -11.94 2.60 -8.04
C PRO A 98 -10.47 2.20 -7.83
N ILE A 99 -9.59 3.15 -7.52
CA ILE A 99 -8.18 2.91 -7.20
C ILE A 99 -7.82 3.71 -5.94
N PRO A 100 -8.36 3.37 -4.76
CA PRO A 100 -7.99 4.03 -3.52
C PRO A 100 -6.50 3.88 -3.23
N SER A 101 -5.88 5.00 -2.84
CA SER A 101 -4.46 5.07 -2.48
C SER A 101 -4.29 5.19 -0.97
N LEU A 102 -3.24 4.56 -0.45
CA LEU A 102 -2.86 4.56 0.96
C LEU A 102 -1.37 4.84 1.06
N GLU A 103 -0.99 5.82 1.87
CA GLU A 103 0.41 6.08 2.17
C GLU A 103 0.72 5.69 3.63
N ALA A 104 1.83 4.99 3.81
CA ALA A 104 2.31 4.58 5.11
C ALA A 104 3.78 4.94 5.28
N GLU A 105 4.14 5.39 6.48
CA GLU A 105 5.53 5.59 6.85
C GLU A 105 6.16 4.22 7.23
N ALA A 106 7.07 3.72 6.39
CA ALA A 106 7.71 2.41 6.54
C ALA A 106 9.09 2.48 7.20
N ARG A 107 9.80 3.61 7.09
CA ARG A 107 11.16 3.84 7.67
C ARG A 107 12.16 2.71 7.40
N GLY A 108 12.17 2.17 6.18
CA GLY A 108 13.06 1.07 5.82
C GLY A 108 12.56 -0.33 6.14
N ALA A 109 11.42 -0.49 6.83
CA ALA A 109 10.87 -1.81 7.13
C ALA A 109 10.23 -2.46 5.89
N THR A 110 10.31 -3.78 5.80
CA THR A 110 9.50 -4.54 4.85
C THR A 110 8.03 -4.46 5.26
N VAL A 111 7.15 -4.07 4.35
CA VAL A 111 5.71 -3.94 4.63
C VAL A 111 4.85 -4.78 3.69
N PHE A 112 3.65 -5.11 4.10
CA PHE A 112 2.70 -5.84 3.29
C PHE A 112 1.30 -5.23 3.43
N LEU A 113 0.56 -5.11 2.32
CA LEU A 113 -0.84 -4.70 2.37
C LEU A 113 -1.76 -5.92 2.27
N LYS A 114 -2.40 -6.24 3.40
CA LYS A 114 -3.34 -7.34 3.55
C LYS A 114 -4.77 -6.90 3.20
N ILE A 115 -5.52 -7.72 2.48
CA ILE A 115 -6.98 -7.62 2.38
C ILE A 115 -7.58 -8.37 3.58
N VAL A 116 -8.15 -7.65 4.52
CA VAL A 116 -8.75 -8.21 5.74
C VAL A 116 -10.14 -8.78 5.46
N SER A 117 -10.94 -8.06 4.68
CA SER A 117 -12.29 -8.47 4.30
C SER A 117 -12.74 -7.71 3.05
N ALA A 118 -13.60 -8.33 2.24
CA ALA A 118 -14.26 -7.66 1.13
C ALA A 118 -15.66 -8.25 0.92
N THR A 119 -16.60 -7.41 0.50
CA THR A 119 -17.96 -7.81 0.14
C THR A 119 -18.20 -7.44 -1.32
N ALA A 120 -18.25 -8.45 -2.20
CA ALA A 120 -18.45 -8.30 -3.63
C ALA A 120 -19.18 -9.51 -4.20
N THR A 121 -19.82 -9.37 -5.37
CA THR A 121 -20.30 -10.54 -6.14
C THR A 121 -19.12 -11.26 -6.78
N SER A 122 -18.18 -10.50 -7.35
CA SER A 122 -16.88 -11.01 -7.80
C SER A 122 -15.78 -10.04 -7.37
N LEU A 123 -14.77 -10.54 -6.67
CA LEU A 123 -13.61 -9.74 -6.28
C LEU A 123 -12.47 -9.95 -7.28
N SER A 124 -11.86 -8.87 -7.74
CA SER A 124 -10.62 -8.87 -8.49
C SER A 124 -9.86 -7.60 -8.15
N VAL A 125 -8.84 -7.74 -7.31
CA VAL A 125 -8.01 -6.64 -6.83
C VAL A 125 -6.55 -6.83 -7.24
N SER A 126 -5.92 -5.74 -7.67
CA SER A 126 -4.47 -5.65 -7.81
C SER A 126 -3.94 -4.52 -6.92
N VAL A 127 -2.75 -4.69 -6.37
CA VAL A 127 -2.10 -3.71 -5.50
C VAL A 127 -0.77 -3.34 -6.12
N TYR A 128 -0.58 -2.06 -6.36
CA TYR A 128 0.69 -1.48 -6.79
C TYR A 128 1.34 -0.74 -5.63
N ALA A 129 2.67 -0.74 -5.58
CA ALA A 129 3.43 -0.05 -4.54
C ALA A 129 4.48 0.88 -5.16
N SER A 130 4.61 2.08 -4.62
CA SER A 130 5.68 3.04 -4.94
C SER A 130 6.34 3.55 -3.66
N LEU A 131 7.65 3.76 -3.68
CA LEU A 131 8.46 4.12 -2.53
C LEU A 131 8.96 5.57 -2.63
N SER A 132 9.12 6.25 -1.50
CA SER A 132 9.61 7.63 -1.44
C SER A 132 10.34 7.97 -0.14
#